data_AF-A0A8T4ELH2-F1
#
_entry.id   AF-A0A8T4ELH2-F1
#
_cell.length_a   1.000
_cell.length_b   1.000
_cell.length_c   1.000
_cell.angle_alpha   90.00
_cell.angle_beta   90.00
_cell.angle_gamma   90.00
#
_symmetry.space_group_name_H-M   'P 1'
#
loop_
_entity.id
_entity.type
_entity.pdbx_description
1 polymer ?
#
loop_
_entity_poly.entity_id
_entity_poly.type
_entity_poly.pdbx_seq_one_letter_code
_entity_poly.pdbx_strand_id
1 'polypeptide(L)'
;MLKKGQGLSISTIIIAILVLVVLVVLVLIFTGYFSGFSTNVGSCATQGGTCVANTAACDAIDGRIVGGQNQYDDCANDPSLVPYCCVSV
;
A
#
# COMPACT_ATOMS: atom_id res chain seq x y z
N MET A 1 3.15 -57.80 -5.25
CA MET A 1 4.49 -57.16 -5.12
C MET A 1 4.34 -55.70 -5.49
N LEU A 2 4.57 -54.76 -4.56
CA LEU A 2 4.57 -53.32 -4.89
C LEU A 2 5.46 -52.57 -3.90
N LYS A 3 6.77 -52.51 -4.16
CA LYS A 3 7.65 -51.52 -3.51
C LYS A 3 7.73 -50.31 -4.43
N LYS A 4 6.69 -49.46 -4.41
CA LYS A 4 6.76 -48.09 -4.93
C LYS A 4 7.45 -47.21 -3.90
N GLY A 5 8.71 -47.50 -3.60
CA GLY A 5 9.60 -46.55 -2.97
C GLY A 5 10.05 -45.58 -4.06
N GLN A 6 9.17 -44.65 -4.43
CA GLN A 6 9.57 -43.44 -5.14
C GLN A 6 10.45 -42.65 -4.16
N GLY A 7 11.73 -42.99 -4.10
CA GLY A 7 12.72 -42.07 -3.57
C GLY A 7 12.66 -40.85 -4.47
N LEU A 8 12.07 -39.75 -3.99
CA LEU A 8 12.35 -38.46 -4.61
C LEU A 8 13.87 -38.37 -4.67
N SER A 9 14.40 -38.26 -5.89
CA SER A 9 15.84 -38.13 -6.10
C SER A 9 16.33 -37.01 -5.17
N ILE A 10 17.46 -37.22 -4.50
CA ILE A 10 18.01 -36.23 -3.56
C ILE A 10 18.13 -34.84 -4.21
N SER A 11 18.37 -34.81 -5.53
CA SER A 11 18.34 -33.60 -6.36
C SER A 11 16.99 -32.87 -6.31
N THR A 12 15.86 -33.58 -6.33
CA THR A 12 14.52 -32.99 -6.24
C THR A 12 14.29 -32.30 -4.90
N ILE A 13 14.79 -32.88 -3.80
CA ILE A 13 14.70 -32.28 -2.46
C ILE A 13 15.53 -30.99 -2.42
N ILE A 14 16.74 -31.01 -2.97
CA ILE A 14 17.62 -29.83 -3.03
C ILE A 14 16.96 -28.71 -3.85
N ILE A 15 16.41 -29.03 -5.03
CA ILE A 15 15.73 -28.04 -5.88
C ILE A 15 14.51 -27.46 -5.17
N ALA A 16 13.71 -28.30 -4.49
CA ALA A 16 12.54 -27.84 -3.75
C ALA A 16 12.91 -26.83 -2.65
N ILE A 17 14.01 -27.07 -1.92
CA ILE A 17 14.51 -26.15 -0.90
C ILE A 17 14.99 -24.83 -1.53
N LEU A 18 15.76 -24.90 -2.62
CA LEU A 18 16.24 -23.70 -3.32
C LEU A 18 15.09 -22.82 -3.80
N VAL A 19 14.05 -23.41 -4.39
CA VAL A 19 12.85 -22.68 -4.82
C VAL A 19 12.13 -22.05 -3.64
N LEU A 20 11.99 -22.78 -2.53
CA LEU A 20 11.37 -22.26 -1.32
C LEU A 20 12.13 -21.04 -0.76
N VAL A 21 13.46 -21.11 -0.71
CA VAL A 21 14.30 -20.00 -0.23
C VAL A 21 14.15 -18.78 -1.14
N VAL A 22 14.22 -18.97 -2.46
CA VAL A 22 14.03 -17.87 -3.43
C VAL A 22 12.65 -17.24 -3.26
N LEU A 23 11.59 -18.04 -3.11
CA LEU A 23 10.24 -17.55 -2.91
C LEU A 23 10.15 -16.69 -1.63
N VAL A 24 10.70 -17.16 -0.52
CA VAL A 24 10.71 -16.41 0.75
C VAL A 24 11.45 -15.08 0.57
N VAL A 25 12.61 -15.07 -0.08
CA VAL A 25 13.37 -13.83 -0.33
C VAL A 25 12.56 -12.84 -1.18
N LEU A 26 11.90 -13.32 -2.24
CA LEU A 26 11.03 -12.48 -3.07
C LEU A 26 9.89 -11.89 -2.24
N VAL A 27 9.21 -12.70 -1.43
CA VAL A 27 8.11 -12.23 -0.56
C VAL A 27 8.60 -11.16 0.40
N LEU A 28 9.78 -11.32 1.02
CA LEU A 28 10.33 -10.33 1.94
C LEU A 28 10.62 -8.99 1.25
N ILE A 29 11.23 -9.03 0.06
CA ILE A 29 11.53 -7.82 -0.72
C ILE A 29 10.23 -7.14 -1.17
N PHE A 30 9.30 -7.91 -1.75
CA PHE A 30 8.03 -7.37 -2.21
C PHE A 30 7.20 -6.82 -1.04
N THR A 31 7.11 -7.54 0.08
CA THR A 31 6.39 -7.06 1.28
C THR A 31 7.01 -5.79 1.84
N GLY A 32 8.34 -5.70 1.90
CA GLY A 32 9.05 -4.48 2.31
C GLY A 32 8.71 -3.29 1.41
N TYR A 33 8.72 -3.50 0.09
CA TYR A 33 8.39 -2.45 -0.89
C TYR A 33 6.92 -2.01 -0.86
N PHE A 34 5.98 -2.96 -0.70
CA PHE A 34 4.55 -2.65 -0.66
C PHE A 34 4.11 -1.89 0.60
N SER A 35 4.84 -2.00 1.71
CA SER A 35 4.51 -1.27 2.95
C SER A 35 4.54 0.26 2.76
N GLY A 36 5.48 0.78 1.96
CA GLY A 36 5.54 2.22 1.66
C GLY A 36 4.58 2.65 0.55
N PHE A 37 4.15 1.74 -0.32
CA PHE A 37 3.23 2.08 -1.42
C PHE A 37 1.85 2.47 -0.89
N SER A 38 1.28 1.71 0.06
CA SER A 38 -0.06 1.97 0.60
C SER A 38 -0.22 3.38 1.18
N THR A 39 0.80 3.88 1.89
CA THR A 39 0.79 5.21 2.51
C THR A 39 0.82 6.34 1.47
N ASN A 40 1.39 6.11 0.29
CA ASN A 40 1.47 7.13 -0.75
C ASN A 40 0.17 7.24 -1.58
N VAL A 41 -0.56 6.14 -1.77
CA VAL A 41 -1.84 6.15 -2.52
C VAL A 41 -2.96 6.83 -1.72
N GLY A 42 -2.92 6.69 -0.40
CA GLY A 42 -3.87 7.28 0.55
C GLY A 42 -3.51 8.68 1.05
N SER A 43 -2.63 9.41 0.34
CA SER A 43 -2.19 10.78 0.69
C SER A 43 -2.77 11.84 -0.26
N CYS A 44 -3.36 12.88 0.29
CA CYS A 44 -4.02 13.98 -0.42
C CYS A 44 -2.96 14.81 -1.14
N ALA A 45 -1.82 15.01 -0.49
CA ALA A 45 -0.66 15.68 -1.07
C ALA A 45 -0.17 14.97 -2.34
N THR A 46 -0.15 13.62 -2.37
CA THR A 46 0.29 12.86 -3.57
C THR A 46 -0.67 13.04 -4.75
N GLN A 47 -1.93 13.42 -4.48
CA GLN A 47 -2.93 13.70 -5.51
C GLN A 47 -2.97 15.18 -5.93
N GLY A 48 -2.00 15.97 -5.46
CA GLY A 48 -1.94 17.40 -5.74
C GLY A 48 -2.97 18.22 -4.95
N GLY A 49 -3.52 17.66 -3.87
CA GLY A 49 -4.48 18.32 -3.00
C GLY A 49 -3.88 18.90 -1.73
N THR A 50 -4.68 19.69 -1.02
CA THR A 50 -4.41 20.26 0.29
C THR A 50 -5.51 19.83 1.26
N CYS A 51 -5.14 19.52 2.51
CA CYS A 51 -6.11 19.19 3.53
C CYS A 51 -6.79 20.47 4.04
N VAL A 52 -8.13 20.49 4.05
CA VAL A 52 -8.93 21.65 4.47
C VAL A 52 -9.99 21.27 5.50
N ALA A 53 -10.36 22.25 6.34
CA ALA A 53 -11.25 22.04 7.48
C ALA A 53 -12.71 21.77 7.08
N ASN A 54 -13.16 22.38 5.99
CA ASN A 54 -14.54 22.28 5.52
C ASN A 54 -14.61 22.58 4.02
N THR A 55 -15.79 22.39 3.44
CA THR A 55 -16.04 22.64 2.03
C THR A 55 -15.84 24.11 1.65
N ALA A 56 -16.25 25.04 2.51
CA ALA A 56 -16.09 26.47 2.26
C ALA A 56 -14.61 26.89 2.14
N ALA A 57 -13.71 26.23 2.89
CA ALA A 57 -12.28 26.46 2.78
C ALA A 57 -11.69 25.93 1.46
N CYS A 58 -12.28 24.87 0.89
CA CYS A 58 -11.93 24.39 -0.46
C CYS A 58 -12.44 25.36 -1.54
N ASP A 59 -13.67 25.85 -1.39
CA ASP A 59 -14.27 26.80 -2.33
C ASP A 59 -13.53 28.15 -2.33
N ALA A 60 -12.97 28.56 -1.19
CA ALA A 60 -12.18 29.79 -1.07
C ALA A 60 -10.85 29.77 -1.86
N ILE A 61 -10.39 28.59 -2.29
CA ILE A 61 -9.21 28.41 -3.13
C ILE A 61 -9.57 27.92 -4.53
N ASP A 62 -10.82 28.12 -4.96
CA ASP A 62 -11.36 27.64 -6.24
C ASP A 62 -11.07 26.14 -6.49
N GLY A 63 -11.08 25.35 -5.41
CA GLY A 63 -10.76 23.93 -5.43
C GLY A 63 -11.99 23.03 -5.49
N ARG A 64 -11.74 21.74 -5.70
CA ARG A 64 -12.74 20.68 -5.65
C ARG A 64 -12.36 19.64 -4.61
N ILE A 65 -13.33 19.23 -3.79
CA ILE A 65 -13.14 18.13 -2.85
C ILE A 65 -13.09 16.80 -3.60
N VAL A 66 -12.04 16.03 -3.35
CA VAL A 66 -11.82 14.70 -3.94
C VAL A 66 -11.96 13.57 -2.92
N GLY A 67 -12.04 13.89 -1.63
CA GLY A 67 -12.21 12.92 -0.54
C GLY A 67 -12.89 13.52 0.70
N GLY A 68 -13.72 12.70 1.35
CA GLY A 68 -14.49 13.06 2.55
C GLY A 68 -13.73 12.83 3.86
N GLN A 69 -14.44 13.01 4.98
CA GLN A 69 -13.86 13.03 6.32
C GLN A 69 -13.00 11.80 6.67
N ASN A 70 -11.73 12.03 6.98
CA ASN A 70 -10.73 11.01 7.38
C ASN A 70 -10.46 9.93 6.31
N GLN A 71 -10.76 10.23 5.05
CA GLN A 71 -10.52 9.31 3.93
C GLN A 71 -9.03 9.28 3.50
N TYR A 72 -8.26 10.26 3.95
CA TYR A 72 -6.85 10.47 3.62
C TYR A 72 -5.98 10.38 4.87
N ASP A 73 -4.92 9.58 4.82
CA ASP A 73 -4.05 9.33 5.98
C ASP A 73 -3.33 10.61 6.43
N ASP A 74 -2.94 11.47 5.50
CA ASP A 74 -2.32 12.77 5.79
C ASP A 74 -3.32 13.77 6.40
N CYS A 75 -4.58 13.75 5.96
CA CYS A 75 -5.62 14.62 6.52
C CYS A 75 -6.22 14.08 7.85
N ALA A 76 -6.20 12.76 8.06
CA ALA A 76 -6.75 12.11 9.25
C ALA A 76 -5.80 12.18 10.46
N ASN A 77 -4.48 12.20 10.22
CA ASN A 77 -3.47 12.28 11.28
C ASN A 77 -3.05 13.72 11.63
N ASP A 78 -3.64 14.71 10.96
CA ASP A 78 -3.36 16.11 11.23
C ASP A 78 -4.15 16.57 12.49
N PRO A 79 -3.49 17.08 13.54
CA PRO A 79 -4.14 17.49 14.79
C PRO A 79 -5.10 18.69 14.62
N SER A 80 -5.19 19.24 13.41
CA SER A 80 -5.93 20.44 13.05
C SER A 80 -7.41 20.21 12.69
N LEU A 81 -7.92 18.97 12.73
CA LEU A 81 -9.29 18.62 12.25
C LEU A 81 -9.54 19.13 10.81
N VAL A 82 -8.75 18.65 9.85
CA VAL A 82 -8.92 18.95 8.42
C VAL A 82 -9.43 17.72 7.68
N PRO A 83 -10.74 17.43 7.72
CA PRO A 83 -11.22 16.13 7.31
C PRO A 83 -11.34 15.99 5.78
N TYR A 84 -11.21 17.06 4.98
CA TYR A 84 -11.42 17.01 3.53
C TYR A 84 -10.13 17.21 2.74
N CYS A 85 -10.00 16.46 1.64
CA CYS A 85 -8.94 16.65 0.65
C CYS A 85 -9.45 17.54 -0.50
N CYS A 86 -8.82 18.69 -0.70
CA CYS A 86 -9.19 19.68 -1.71
C CYS A 86 -8.12 19.81 -2.80
N VAL A 87 -8.48 19.65 -4.07
CA VAL A 87 -7.56 19.81 -5.20
C VAL A 87 -7.94 21.08 -5.95
N SER A 88 -7.01 22.02 -6.10
CA SER A 88 -7.19 23.20 -6.95
C SER A 88 -7.37 22.76 -8.39
N VAL A 89 -8.45 23.21 -9.04
CA VAL A 89 -8.74 22.92 -10.46
C VAL A 89 -8.23 24.00 -11.40
#